data_AF-A0A368GC87-F1
#
_entry.id   AF-A0A368GC87-F1
#
_cell.length_a   1.000
_cell.length_b   1.000
_cell.length_c   1.000
_cell.angle_alpha   90.00
_cell.angle_beta   90.00
_cell.angle_gamma   90.00
#
_symmetry.space_group_name_H-M   'P 1'
#
loop_
_entity.id
_entity.type
_entity.pdbx_description
1 polymer ?
#
loop_
_entity_poly.entity_id
_entity_poly.type
_entity_poly.pdbx_seq_one_letter_code
_entity_poly.pdbx_strand_id
1 'polypeptide(L)'
;MHSQSKTLQTINFSYLVSLLLPAIVVERLCACYYLKDYERKKRSHISFLILLTITSVGFLLSLEYHRVDSTLALHISMLVINLTASVIILVIEKYNYRKLRESTNLCKSRRGYSLAERFQVSENIRTCLMLKSVVNCVSIFNFLSTVTAATDNFNLSILWTNAAATVFNICVLTYGSLTMVVLYLHTEPFRNETRRLLAKVMSHHQY
;
A
#
# COMPACT_ATOMS: atom_id res chain seq x y z
N MET A 1 13.25 3.31 30.37
CA MET A 1 13.33 4.41 29.37
C MET A 1 13.86 3.97 28.01
N HIS A 2 14.96 3.20 27.90
CA HIS A 2 15.52 2.82 26.59
C HIS A 2 14.65 1.84 25.76
N SER A 3 13.82 1.00 26.42
CA SER A 3 12.87 0.10 25.73
C SER A 3 11.71 0.86 25.08
N GLN A 4 11.11 1.84 25.77
CA GLN A 4 10.00 2.65 25.23
C GLN A 4 10.40 3.40 23.96
N SER A 5 11.61 3.95 23.88
CA SER A 5 12.10 4.66 22.69
C SER A 5 12.18 3.77 21.43
N LYS A 6 12.47 2.48 21.59
CA LYS A 6 12.56 1.54 20.46
C LYS A 6 11.18 1.12 19.98
N THR A 7 10.25 0.89 20.91
CA THR A 7 8.84 0.66 20.58
C THR A 7 8.24 1.87 19.86
N LEU A 8 8.56 3.09 20.31
CA LEU A 8 8.16 4.36 19.69
C LEU A 8 8.60 4.49 18.22
N GLN A 9 9.85 4.12 17.90
CA GLN A 9 10.39 4.21 16.54
C GLN A 9 9.76 3.18 15.59
N THR A 10 9.61 1.93 16.04
CA THR A 10 8.95 0.87 15.26
C THR A 10 7.50 1.24 14.97
N ILE A 11 6.80 1.78 15.96
CA ILE A 11 5.41 2.17 15.83
C ILE A 11 5.26 3.28 14.78
N ASN A 12 6.06 4.36 14.85
CA ASN A 12 6.04 5.44 13.86
C ASN A 12 6.30 4.97 12.42
N PHE A 13 7.19 3.98 12.25
CA PHE A 13 7.47 3.40 10.94
C PHE A 13 6.27 2.63 10.38
N SER A 14 5.60 1.81 11.22
CA SER A 14 4.36 1.11 10.86
C SER A 14 3.21 2.05 10.51
N TYR A 15 3.12 3.22 11.18
CA TYR A 15 2.15 4.26 10.88
C TYR A 15 2.35 4.88 9.49
N LEU A 16 3.59 5.28 9.17
CA LEU A 16 3.95 5.84 7.86
C LEU A 16 3.61 4.90 6.70
N VAL A 17 4.00 3.63 6.85
CA VAL A 17 3.74 2.58 5.87
C VAL A 17 2.25 2.39 5.62
N SER A 18 1.44 2.40 6.69
CA SER A 18 0.00 2.18 6.61
C SER A 18 -0.75 3.37 5.98
N LEU A 19 -0.20 4.58 6.03
CA LEU A 19 -0.78 5.79 5.41
C LEU A 19 -0.42 5.95 3.93
N LEU A 20 0.72 5.42 3.51
CA LEU A 20 1.15 5.41 2.11
C LEU A 20 0.18 4.60 1.22
N LEU A 21 -0.42 3.55 1.77
CA LEU A 21 -1.29 2.63 1.02
C LEU A 21 -2.62 3.26 0.58
N PRO A 22 -3.43 3.88 1.47
CA PRO A 22 -4.64 4.60 1.07
C PRO A 22 -4.36 5.67 0.01
N ALA A 23 -3.20 6.31 0.06
CA ALA A 23 -2.86 7.37 -0.85
C ALA A 23 -2.55 6.86 -2.27
N ILE A 24 -1.86 5.73 -2.39
CA ILE A 24 -1.70 5.02 -3.67
C ILE A 24 -3.06 4.56 -4.20
N VAL A 25 -3.99 4.15 -3.32
CA VAL A 25 -5.37 3.78 -3.71
C VAL A 25 -6.14 4.99 -4.27
N VAL A 26 -6.01 6.17 -3.65
CA VAL A 26 -6.61 7.42 -4.14
C VAL A 26 -6.03 7.84 -5.49
N GLU A 27 -4.73 7.66 -5.71
CA GLU A 27 -4.12 7.88 -7.03
C GLU A 27 -4.78 6.99 -8.10
N ARG A 28 -5.06 5.72 -7.76
CA ARG A 28 -5.71 4.78 -8.66
C ARG A 28 -7.19 5.06 -8.87
N LEU A 29 -7.91 5.60 -7.88
CA LEU A 29 -9.26 6.14 -8.07
C LEU A 29 -9.25 7.24 -9.15
N CYS A 30 -8.31 8.17 -9.05
CA CYS A 30 -8.16 9.26 -10.01
C CYS A 30 -7.84 8.71 -11.41
N ALA A 31 -6.93 7.75 -11.54
CA ALA A 31 -6.61 7.12 -12.82
C ALA A 31 -7.82 6.40 -13.45
N CYS A 32 -8.64 5.71 -12.63
CA CYS A 32 -9.84 5.02 -13.08
C CYS A 32 -10.98 5.99 -13.48
N TYR A 33 -11.11 7.11 -12.76
CA TYR A 33 -12.11 8.15 -13.05
C TYR A 33 -11.75 8.92 -14.33
N TYR A 34 -10.47 9.25 -14.52
CA TYR A 34 -9.99 10.07 -15.63
C TYR A 34 -9.49 9.30 -16.85
N LEU A 35 -9.86 8.03 -17.02
CA LEU A 35 -9.38 7.11 -18.06
C LEU A 35 -9.25 7.75 -19.47
N LYS A 36 -10.21 8.59 -19.89
CA LYS A 36 -10.21 9.21 -21.24
C LYS A 36 -9.13 10.25 -21.50
N ASP A 37 -8.73 10.98 -20.47
CA ASP A 37 -7.82 12.14 -20.60
C ASP A 37 -6.54 12.00 -19.76
N TYR A 38 -6.39 10.87 -19.06
CA TYR A 38 -5.29 10.64 -18.12
C TYR A 38 -3.92 10.73 -18.79
N GLU A 39 -3.74 10.08 -19.94
CA GLU A 39 -2.46 10.09 -20.68
C GLU A 39 -2.29 11.33 -21.58
N ARG A 40 -3.39 11.97 -22.01
CA ARG A 40 -3.33 13.14 -22.88
C ARG A 40 -2.93 14.42 -22.14
N LYS A 41 -3.23 14.52 -20.85
CA LYS A 41 -2.93 15.70 -20.04
C LYS A 41 -2.09 15.29 -18.83
N LYS A 42 -0.81 15.66 -18.83
CA LYS A 42 0.09 15.46 -17.69
C LYS A 42 -0.42 16.26 -16.49
N ARG A 43 -1.07 15.59 -15.54
CA ARG A 43 -1.64 16.21 -14.32
C ARG A 43 -0.75 15.95 -13.11
N SER A 44 0.46 16.51 -13.13
CA SER A 44 1.43 16.41 -12.02
C SER A 44 0.88 16.92 -10.69
N HIS A 45 -0.09 17.84 -10.71
CA HIS A 45 -0.75 18.36 -9.52
C HIS A 45 -1.51 17.27 -8.72
N ILE A 46 -1.95 16.18 -9.35
CA ILE A 46 -2.62 15.08 -8.64
C ILE A 46 -1.62 14.34 -7.75
N SER A 47 -0.48 13.92 -8.32
CA SER A 47 0.59 13.27 -7.55
C SER A 47 1.16 14.18 -6.46
N PHE A 48 1.32 15.48 -6.75
CA PHE A 48 1.77 16.46 -5.76
C PHE A 48 0.77 16.64 -4.61
N LEU A 49 -0.52 16.78 -4.92
CA LEU A 49 -1.56 16.85 -3.89
C LEU A 49 -1.54 15.61 -3.01
N ILE A 50 -1.46 14.41 -3.61
CA ILE A 50 -1.44 13.16 -2.85
C ILE A 50 -0.22 13.12 -1.91
N LEU A 51 0.98 13.46 -2.41
CA LEU A 51 2.18 13.51 -1.58
C LEU A 51 2.04 14.53 -0.44
N LEU A 52 1.47 15.70 -0.73
CA LEU A 52 1.20 16.74 0.26
C LEU A 52 0.23 16.24 1.33
N THR A 53 -0.86 15.55 0.95
CA THR A 53 -1.84 15.01 1.89
C THR A 53 -1.22 13.93 2.78
N ILE A 54 -0.43 13.00 2.22
CA ILE A 54 0.26 11.96 2.99
C ILE A 54 1.20 12.60 4.01
N THR A 55 2.02 13.54 3.56
CA THR A 55 3.05 14.18 4.40
C THR A 55 2.39 14.99 5.51
N SER A 56 1.31 15.71 5.19
CA SER A 56 0.54 16.50 6.15
C SER A 56 -0.16 15.62 7.18
N VAL A 57 -0.80 14.53 6.76
CA VAL A 57 -1.45 13.57 7.67
C VAL A 57 -0.43 12.86 8.54
N GLY A 58 0.71 12.44 7.97
CA GLY A 58 1.81 11.84 8.74
C GLY A 58 2.40 12.82 9.77
N PHE A 59 2.52 14.09 9.42
CA PHE A 59 2.97 15.13 10.34
C PHE A 59 1.97 15.38 11.48
N LEU A 60 0.67 15.51 11.17
CA LEU A 60 -0.38 15.69 12.17
C LEU A 60 -0.46 14.49 13.14
N LEU A 61 -0.35 13.27 12.61
CA LEU A 61 -0.34 12.06 13.42
C LEU A 61 0.92 11.95 14.30
N SER A 62 2.08 12.40 13.82
CA SER A 62 3.30 12.49 14.63
C SER A 62 3.13 13.45 15.82
N LEU A 63 2.42 14.56 15.62
CA LEU A 63 2.10 15.52 16.68
C LEU A 63 1.08 14.95 17.68
N GLU A 64 0.03 14.28 17.20
CA GLU A 64 -0.98 13.61 18.03
C GLU A 64 -0.38 12.46 18.84
N TYR A 65 0.61 11.74 18.30
CA TYR A 65 1.27 10.64 18.99
C TYR A 65 1.96 11.08 20.29
N HIS A 66 2.43 12.33 20.36
CA HIS A 66 3.04 12.88 21.57
C HIS A 66 2.01 13.33 22.62
N ARG A 67 0.73 13.40 22.25
CA ARG A 67 -0.38 13.88 23.11
C ARG A 67 -1.33 12.77 23.57
N VAL A 68 -1.33 11.62 22.90
CA VAL A 68 -2.26 10.54 23.21
C VAL A 68 -1.70 9.62 24.30
N ASP A 69 -2.42 9.53 25.42
CA ASP A 69 -2.07 8.67 26.56
C ASP A 69 -2.30 7.16 26.28
N SER A 70 -3.10 6.82 25.26
CA SER A 70 -3.44 5.43 24.93
C SER A 70 -3.00 5.03 23.51
N THR A 71 -1.92 4.27 23.44
CA THR A 71 -1.39 3.67 22.19
C THR A 71 -2.38 2.74 21.49
N LEU A 72 -3.37 2.22 22.22
CA LEU A 72 -4.40 1.31 21.72
C LEU A 72 -5.43 2.04 20.84
N ALA A 73 -5.81 3.26 21.19
CA ALA A 73 -6.73 4.07 20.39
C ALA A 73 -6.16 4.36 18.99
N LEU A 74 -4.85 4.63 18.91
CA LEU A 74 -4.16 4.85 17.66
C LEU A 74 -4.14 3.58 16.79
N HIS A 75 -3.86 2.41 17.37
CA HIS A 75 -3.89 1.13 16.63
C HIS A 75 -5.28 0.81 16.06
N ILE A 76 -6.34 1.06 16.82
CA ILE A 76 -7.72 0.88 16.35
C ILE A 76 -8.01 1.81 15.16
N SER A 77 -7.60 3.08 15.24
CA SER A 77 -7.80 4.04 14.14
C SER A 77 -7.15 3.56 12.84
N MET A 78 -5.97 2.93 12.92
CA MET A 78 -5.27 2.39 11.77
C MET A 78 -5.95 1.18 11.16
N LEU A 79 -6.53 0.31 12.00
CA LEU A 79 -7.32 -0.81 11.52
C LEU A 79 -8.51 -0.32 10.68
N VAL A 80 -9.18 0.73 11.14
CA VAL A 80 -10.31 1.36 10.43
C VAL A 80 -9.86 1.96 9.09
N ILE A 81 -8.73 2.68 9.06
CA ILE A 81 -8.19 3.28 7.83
C ILE A 81 -7.82 2.19 6.81
N ASN A 82 -7.13 1.12 7.23
CA ASN A 82 -6.74 0.02 6.34
C ASN A 82 -7.96 -0.75 5.81
N LEU A 83 -8.95 -0.99 6.65
CA LEU A 83 -10.20 -1.63 6.23
C LEU A 83 -10.91 -0.78 5.17
N THR A 84 -10.98 0.53 5.38
CA THR A 84 -11.56 1.48 4.41
C THR A 84 -10.82 1.44 3.08
N ALA A 85 -9.48 1.45 3.10
CA ALA A 85 -8.66 1.34 1.89
C ALA A 85 -8.89 0.02 1.14
N SER A 86 -9.02 -1.10 1.86
CA SER A 86 -9.31 -2.41 1.28
C SER A 86 -10.67 -2.43 0.58
N VAL A 87 -11.72 -1.88 1.21
CA VAL A 87 -13.06 -1.75 0.63
C VAL A 87 -13.02 -0.90 -0.64
N ILE A 88 -12.31 0.23 -0.62
CA ILE A 88 -12.16 1.11 -1.77
C ILE A 88 -11.49 0.35 -2.94
N ILE A 89 -10.41 -0.40 -2.70
CA ILE A 89 -9.75 -1.21 -3.75
C ILE A 89 -10.74 -2.20 -4.38
N LEU A 90 -11.54 -2.90 -3.57
CA LEU A 90 -12.53 -3.85 -4.06
C LEU A 90 -13.60 -3.18 -4.95
N VAL A 91 -14.04 -1.98 -4.59
CA VAL A 91 -14.98 -1.20 -5.39
C VAL A 91 -14.35 -0.79 -6.73
N ILE A 92 -13.10 -0.35 -6.72
CA ILE A 92 -12.35 0.00 -7.95
C ILE A 92 -12.16 -1.23 -8.84
N GLU A 93 -11.74 -2.35 -8.27
CA GLU A 93 -11.57 -3.63 -8.97
C GLU A 93 -12.89 -4.02 -9.66
N LYS A 94 -14.01 -4.02 -8.93
CA LYS A 94 -15.34 -4.34 -9.47
C LYS A 94 -15.76 -3.38 -10.58
N TYR A 95 -15.51 -2.08 -10.42
CA TYR A 95 -15.80 -1.08 -11.44
C TYR A 95 -14.99 -1.33 -12.72
N ASN A 96 -13.68 -1.58 -12.60
CA ASN A 96 -12.82 -1.85 -13.75
C ASN A 96 -13.19 -3.16 -14.46
N TYR A 97 -13.50 -4.23 -13.73
CA TYR A 97 -13.99 -5.49 -14.34
C TYR A 97 -15.31 -5.31 -15.08
N ARG A 98 -16.24 -4.52 -14.53
CA ARG A 98 -17.49 -4.18 -15.21
C ARG A 98 -17.20 -3.43 -16.51
N LYS A 99 -16.31 -2.44 -16.47
CA LYS A 99 -15.92 -1.66 -17.64
C LYS A 99 -15.24 -2.51 -18.72
N LEU A 100 -14.37 -3.43 -18.32
CA LEU A 100 -13.76 -4.39 -19.22
C LEU A 100 -14.82 -5.28 -19.90
N ARG A 101 -15.77 -5.83 -19.13
CA ARG A 101 -16.86 -6.65 -19.66
C ARG A 101 -17.76 -5.89 -20.63
N GLU A 102 -18.06 -4.63 -20.35
CA GLU A 102 -18.82 -3.76 -21.25
C GLU A 102 -18.05 -3.50 -22.55
N SER A 103 -16.71 -3.32 -22.48
CA SER A 103 -15.88 -3.12 -23.67
C SER A 103 -15.78 -4.37 -24.55
N THR A 104 -15.71 -5.58 -23.97
CA THR A 104 -15.58 -6.83 -24.72
C THR A 104 -16.90 -7.28 -25.36
N ASN A 105 -18.05 -6.90 -24.79
CA ASN A 105 -19.35 -7.23 -25.36
C ASN A 105 -19.73 -6.25 -26.50
N LEU A 106 -19.25 -6.54 -27.72
CA LEU A 106 -19.55 -5.75 -28.93
C LEU A 106 -21.06 -5.56 -29.16
N CYS A 107 -21.90 -6.55 -28.81
CA CYS A 107 -23.36 -6.46 -28.96
C CYS A 107 -24.07 -5.47 -28.01
N LYS A 108 -23.44 -5.07 -26.90
CA LYS A 108 -24.02 -4.13 -25.91
C LYS A 108 -23.34 -2.76 -25.89
N SER A 109 -22.14 -2.64 -26.46
CA SER A 109 -21.38 -1.40 -26.40
C SER A 109 -21.83 -0.41 -27.47
N ARG A 110 -22.79 0.48 -27.13
CA ARG A 110 -23.14 1.67 -27.92
C ARG A 110 -21.96 2.63 -28.15
N ARG A 111 -20.86 2.46 -27.42
CA ARG A 111 -19.65 3.29 -27.46
C ARG A 111 -18.53 2.46 -28.09
N GLY A 112 -17.96 2.91 -29.20
CA GLY A 112 -16.75 2.31 -29.76
C GLY A 112 -15.59 2.55 -28.80
N TYR A 113 -15.23 1.56 -27.99
CA TYR A 113 -14.04 1.62 -27.14
C TYR A 113 -12.79 1.44 -28.01
N SER A 114 -11.84 2.36 -27.89
CA SER A 114 -10.54 2.22 -28.56
C SER A 114 -9.72 1.08 -27.97
N LEU A 115 -8.81 0.50 -28.76
CA LEU A 115 -7.90 -0.55 -28.29
C LEU A 115 -7.05 -0.05 -27.10
N ALA A 116 -6.67 1.22 -27.12
CA ALA A 116 -5.91 1.88 -26.06
C ALA A 116 -6.71 1.96 -24.74
N GLU A 117 -7.99 2.32 -24.76
CA GLU A 117 -8.83 2.37 -23.55
C GLU A 117 -8.95 0.98 -22.89
N ARG A 118 -9.05 -0.10 -23.68
CA ARG A 118 -9.11 -1.47 -23.14
C ARG A 118 -7.79 -1.89 -22.49
N PHE A 119 -6.66 -1.52 -23.11
CA PHE A 119 -5.33 -1.77 -22.57
C PHE A 119 -5.15 -1.07 -21.22
N GLN A 120 -5.50 0.22 -21.12
CA GLN A 120 -5.43 0.99 -19.87
C GLN A 120 -6.32 0.40 -18.76
N VAL A 121 -7.53 -0.07 -19.09
CA VAL A 121 -8.40 -0.75 -18.11
C VAL A 121 -7.78 -2.06 -17.63
N SER A 122 -7.21 -2.85 -18.54
CA SER A 122 -6.54 -4.11 -18.20
C SER A 122 -5.32 -3.87 -17.29
N GLU A 123 -4.53 -2.83 -17.56
CA GLU A 123 -3.42 -2.43 -16.72
C GLU A 123 -3.89 -1.99 -15.33
N ASN A 124 -4.94 -1.16 -15.25
CA ASN A 124 -5.54 -0.75 -13.98
C ASN A 124 -6.04 -1.93 -13.14
N ILE A 125 -6.63 -2.96 -13.76
CA ILE A 125 -7.04 -4.19 -13.05
C ILE A 125 -5.81 -4.91 -12.49
N ARG A 126 -4.75 -5.10 -13.29
CA ARG A 126 -3.50 -5.73 -12.85
C ARG A 126 -2.90 -4.99 -11.65
N THR A 127 -2.89 -3.66 -11.69
CA THR A 127 -2.41 -2.85 -10.57
C THR A 127 -3.32 -2.95 -9.35
N CYS A 128 -4.65 -2.96 -9.52
CA CYS A 128 -5.59 -3.13 -8.40
C CYS A 128 -5.40 -4.48 -7.70
N LEU A 129 -5.17 -5.57 -8.45
CA LEU A 129 -4.88 -6.88 -7.88
C LEU A 129 -3.58 -6.89 -7.05
N MET A 130 -2.53 -6.24 -7.56
CA MET A 130 -1.27 -6.06 -6.81
C MET A 130 -1.51 -5.30 -5.51
N LEU A 131 -2.19 -4.15 -5.58
CA LEU A 131 -2.48 -3.31 -4.42
C LEU A 131 -3.38 -4.01 -3.41
N LYS A 132 -4.36 -4.79 -3.86
CA LYS A 132 -5.20 -5.61 -2.98
C LYS A 132 -4.36 -6.61 -2.19
N SER A 133 -3.43 -7.30 -2.85
CA SER A 133 -2.52 -8.23 -2.19
C SER A 133 -1.71 -7.53 -1.11
N VAL A 134 -1.10 -6.38 -1.44
CA VAL A 134 -0.31 -5.58 -0.49
C VAL A 134 -1.14 -5.09 0.69
N VAL A 135 -2.31 -4.48 0.44
CA VAL A 135 -3.19 -3.94 1.50
C VAL A 135 -3.73 -5.05 2.40
N ASN A 136 -4.05 -6.22 1.84
CA ASN A 136 -4.50 -7.35 2.64
C ASN A 136 -3.39 -7.88 3.56
N CYS A 137 -2.16 -8.00 3.06
CA CYS A 137 -1.00 -8.33 3.90
C CYS A 137 -0.85 -7.31 5.04
N VAL A 138 -0.95 -6.01 4.75
CA VAL A 138 -0.80 -4.94 5.75
C VAL A 138 -1.90 -4.99 6.79
N SER A 139 -3.13 -5.29 6.37
CA SER A 139 -4.26 -5.42 7.28
C SER A 139 -4.06 -6.55 8.29
N ILE A 140 -3.52 -7.69 7.86
CA ILE A 140 -3.19 -8.83 8.74
C ILE A 140 -2.10 -8.42 9.74
N PHE A 141 -1.05 -7.74 9.28
CA PHE A 141 0.03 -7.30 10.17
C PHE A 141 -0.41 -6.22 11.16
N ASN A 142 -1.25 -5.26 10.75
CA ASN A 142 -1.81 -4.25 11.63
C ASN A 142 -2.76 -4.84 12.67
N PHE A 143 -3.52 -5.88 12.29
CA PHE A 143 -4.30 -6.64 13.26
C PHE A 143 -3.41 -7.32 14.30
N LEU A 144 -2.34 -7.99 13.85
CA LEU A 144 -1.37 -8.61 14.77
C LEU A 144 -0.70 -7.59 15.70
N SER A 145 -0.33 -6.41 15.18
CA SER A 145 0.18 -5.27 15.97
C SER A 145 -0.79 -4.86 17.07
N THR A 146 -2.07 -4.76 16.73
CA THR A 146 -3.13 -4.35 17.67
C THR A 146 -3.32 -5.40 18.76
N VAL A 147 -3.24 -6.68 18.42
CA VAL A 147 -3.30 -7.78 19.39
C VAL A 147 -2.10 -7.72 20.34
N THR A 148 -0.89 -7.48 19.83
CA THR A 148 0.30 -7.31 20.68
C THR A 148 0.20 -6.09 21.59
N ALA A 149 -0.28 -4.95 21.08
CA ALA A 149 -0.53 -3.76 21.91
C ALA A 149 -1.62 -4.00 22.97
N ALA A 150 -2.62 -4.83 22.69
CA ALA A 150 -3.62 -5.24 23.65
C ALA A 150 -3.03 -6.17 24.73
N THR A 151 -2.06 -7.03 24.39
CA THR A 151 -1.39 -7.90 25.37
C THR A 151 -0.62 -7.14 26.44
N ASP A 152 -0.15 -5.92 26.15
CA ASP A 152 0.50 -5.05 27.14
C ASP A 152 -0.46 -4.56 28.24
N ASN A 153 -1.78 -4.63 28.02
CA ASN A 153 -2.79 -4.29 29.03
C ASN A 153 -3.05 -5.44 30.02
N PHE A 154 -2.65 -6.66 29.66
CA PHE A 154 -2.68 -7.80 30.56
C PHE A 154 -1.30 -7.86 31.24
N ASN A 155 -1.24 -7.96 32.58
CA ASN A 155 0.01 -8.04 33.35
C ASN A 155 0.77 -9.37 33.07
N LEU A 156 1.21 -9.58 31.84
CA LEU A 156 1.95 -10.76 31.39
C LEU A 156 3.42 -10.65 31.79
N SER A 157 4.08 -11.80 31.90
CA SER A 157 5.52 -11.85 32.21
C SER A 157 6.35 -11.18 31.11
N ILE A 158 7.42 -10.51 31.53
CA ILE A 158 8.36 -9.74 30.67
C ILE A 158 8.87 -10.56 29.47
N LEU A 159 9.01 -11.89 29.63
CA LEU A 159 9.46 -12.80 28.58
C LEU A 159 8.47 -12.86 27.42
N TRP A 160 7.17 -12.97 27.72
CA TRP A 160 6.12 -13.08 26.71
C TRP A 160 5.92 -11.77 25.96
N THR A 161 6.02 -10.64 26.66
CA THR A 161 5.98 -9.30 26.04
C THR A 161 7.16 -9.09 25.08
N ASN A 162 8.38 -9.46 25.49
CA ASN A 162 9.57 -9.31 24.64
C ASN A 162 9.57 -10.28 23.44
N ALA A 163 9.07 -11.51 23.64
CA ALA A 163 8.89 -12.47 22.56
C ALA A 163 7.87 -11.97 21.53
N ALA A 164 6.71 -11.48 21.97
CA ALA A 164 5.69 -10.92 21.09
C ALA A 164 6.21 -9.71 20.30
N ALA A 165 6.93 -8.80 20.95
CA ALA A 165 7.56 -7.66 20.30
C ALA A 165 8.62 -8.07 19.26
N THR A 166 9.40 -9.12 19.53
CA THR A 166 10.42 -9.62 18.60
C THR A 166 9.78 -10.25 17.36
N VAL A 167 8.77 -11.10 17.56
CA VAL A 167 7.99 -11.69 16.46
C VAL A 167 7.36 -10.60 15.61
N PHE A 168 6.78 -9.57 16.23
CA PHE A 168 6.22 -8.43 15.54
C PHE A 168 7.24 -7.68 14.67
N ASN A 169 8.42 -7.37 15.22
CA ASN A 169 9.49 -6.71 14.45
C ASN A 169 9.96 -7.54 13.25
N ILE A 170 10.09 -8.86 13.41
CA ILE A 170 10.45 -9.78 12.31
C ILE A 170 9.36 -9.78 11.22
N CYS A 171 8.09 -9.78 11.63
CA CYS A 171 6.95 -9.66 10.73
C CYS A 171 6.96 -8.35 9.92
N VAL A 172 7.24 -7.22 10.55
CA VAL A 172 7.36 -5.92 9.88
C VAL A 172 8.54 -5.90 8.89
N LEU A 173 9.67 -6.51 9.24
CA LEU A 173 10.85 -6.58 8.38
C LEU A 173 10.62 -7.46 7.14
N THR A 174 9.99 -8.63 7.35
CA THR A 174 9.61 -9.54 6.26
C THR A 174 8.54 -8.90 5.37
N TYR A 175 7.62 -8.12 5.93
CA TYR A 175 6.68 -7.32 5.19
C TYR A 175 7.36 -6.34 4.22
N GLY A 176 8.29 -5.51 4.71
CA GLY A 176 8.98 -4.51 3.86
C GLY A 176 9.69 -5.15 2.68
N SER A 177 10.29 -6.31 2.92
CA SER A 177 10.96 -7.13 1.91
C SER A 177 9.96 -7.70 0.89
N LEU A 178 8.83 -8.25 1.36
CA LEU A 178 7.79 -8.84 0.52
C LEU A 178 7.13 -7.79 -0.40
N THR A 179 6.88 -6.57 0.10
CA THR A 179 6.36 -5.48 -0.72
C THR A 179 7.28 -5.11 -1.88
N MET A 180 8.60 -5.08 -1.64
CA MET A 180 9.57 -4.82 -2.70
C MET A 180 9.59 -5.94 -3.75
N VAL A 181 9.48 -7.19 -3.31
CA VAL A 181 9.37 -8.35 -4.21
C VAL A 181 8.08 -8.30 -5.04
N VAL A 182 6.93 -8.02 -4.42
CA VAL A 182 5.65 -7.90 -5.13
C VAL A 182 5.70 -6.76 -6.14
N LEU A 183 6.23 -5.59 -5.77
CA LEU A 183 6.43 -4.47 -6.69
C LEU A 183 7.33 -4.84 -7.87
N TYR A 184 8.42 -5.55 -7.60
CA TYR A 184 9.33 -6.05 -8.63
C TYR A 184 8.65 -7.04 -9.59
N LEU A 185 7.85 -7.97 -9.07
CA LEU A 185 7.15 -8.98 -9.88
C LEU A 185 6.06 -8.36 -10.77
N HIS A 186 5.34 -7.36 -10.25
CA HIS A 186 4.22 -6.75 -10.95
C HIS A 186 4.61 -5.58 -11.86
N THR A 187 5.76 -4.95 -11.66
CA THR A 187 6.20 -3.80 -12.46
C THR A 187 7.20 -4.23 -13.54
N GLU A 188 6.71 -4.38 -14.76
CA GLU A 188 7.54 -4.84 -15.89
C GLU A 188 8.75 -3.93 -16.18
N PRO A 189 8.65 -2.59 -16.11
CA PRO A 189 9.79 -1.70 -16.27
C PRO A 189 10.94 -1.99 -15.30
N PHE A 190 10.64 -2.20 -14.01
CA PHE A 190 11.66 -2.50 -13.00
C PHE A 190 12.35 -3.83 -13.28
N ARG A 191 11.59 -4.85 -13.67
CA ARG A 191 12.13 -6.15 -14.04
C ARG A 191 13.02 -6.07 -15.28
N ASN A 192 12.63 -5.27 -16.27
CA ASN A 192 13.40 -5.09 -17.50
C ASN A 192 14.69 -4.30 -17.25
N GLU A 193 14.64 -3.24 -16.44
CA GLU A 193 15.83 -2.49 -16.07
C GLU A 193 16.78 -3.32 -15.19
N THR A 194 16.26 -4.12 -14.27
CA THR A 194 17.07 -5.03 -13.45
C THR A 194 17.76 -6.08 -14.32
N ARG A 195 17.06 -6.68 -15.29
CA ARG A 195 17.68 -7.59 -16.27
C ARG A 195 18.78 -6.90 -17.09
N ARG A 196 18.54 -5.66 -17.53
CA ARG A 196 19.52 -4.87 -18.27
C ARG A 196 20.78 -4.60 -17.44
N LEU A 197 20.62 -4.23 -16.17
CA LEU A 197 21.74 -4.01 -15.24
C LEU A 197 22.49 -5.32 -14.97
N LEU A 198 21.77 -6.43 -14.75
CA LEU A 198 22.37 -7.74 -14.52
C LEU A 198 23.21 -8.20 -15.73
N ALA A 199 22.66 -8.03 -16.95
CA ALA A 199 23.37 -8.32 -18.19
C ALA A 199 24.65 -7.47 -18.34
N LYS A 200 24.60 -6.19 -17.95
CA LYS A 200 25.75 -5.29 -17.96
C LYS A 200 26.84 -5.72 -16.96
N VAL A 201 26.46 -6.14 -15.75
CA VAL A 201 27.39 -6.63 -14.72
C VAL A 201 28.03 -7.96 -15.16
N MET A 202 27.23 -8.89 -15.69
CA MET A 202 27.73 -10.17 -16.22
C MET A 202 28.70 -9.98 -17.38
N SER A 203 28.44 -9.02 -18.28
CA SER A 203 29.36 -8.69 -19.39
C SER A 203 30.68 -8.08 -18.92
N HIS A 204 30.70 -7.44 -17.75
CA HIS A 204 31.90 -6.82 -17.18
C HIS A 204 32.82 -7.83 -16.45
N HIS A 205 32.31 -9.01 -16.11
CA HIS A 205 33.05 -10.10 -15.47
C HIS A 205 33.68 -11.10 -16.47
N GLN A 206 33.46 -10.90 -17.78
CA GLN A 206 34.03 -11.74 -18.85
C GLN A 206 35.28 -11.14 -19.52
N TYR A 207 35.86 -10.08 -18.96
CA TYR A 207 37.12 -9.48 -19.39
C TYR A 207 38.16 -9.52 -18.27
#